data_AF-A0A8B2NCN8-F1
#
_entry.id   AF-A0A8B2NCN8-F1
#
_cell.length_a   1.000
_cell.length_b   1.000
_cell.length_c   1.000
_cell.angle_alpha   90.00
_cell.angle_beta   90.00
_cell.angle_gamma   90.00
#
_symmetry.space_group_name_H-M   'P 1'
#
loop_
_entity.id
_entity.type
_entity.pdbx_description
1 polymer ?
#
loop_
_entity_poly.entity_id
_entity_poly.type
_entity_poly.pdbx_seq_one_letter_code
_entity_poly.pdbx_strand_id
1 'polypeptide(L)'
;MTAKKFVIIAGMLLLGDAVQAAGSFPDAKVSDGIDITNVTVRRMDNQGQLRVSFTLENSGTQPARLNGLTVGGTVSTIVVGENPLDPSGPGLLMQYDEELDFSTSHLVATVPANEITPEDLDHILVEMEIDGITAPVLVHRGRTLE
;
A
#
# COMPACT_ATOMS: atom_id res chain seq x y z
N MET A 1 64.10 -2.02 -0.37
CA MET A 1 62.86 -1.55 0.27
C MET A 1 62.67 -0.08 -0.05
N THR A 2 61.52 0.32 -0.62
CA THR A 2 60.70 1.51 -0.25
C THR A 2 59.63 1.77 -1.33
N ALA A 3 58.38 1.53 -0.91
CA ALA A 3 57.06 2.05 -1.33
C ALA A 3 56.70 2.26 -2.82
N LYS A 4 55.86 1.35 -3.35
CA LYS A 4 54.92 1.65 -4.45
C LYS A 4 53.84 2.62 -3.92
N LYS A 5 53.68 3.77 -4.57
CA LYS A 5 52.58 4.71 -4.29
C LYS A 5 51.28 4.08 -4.81
N PHE A 6 50.43 3.63 -3.90
CA PHE A 6 49.05 3.29 -4.22
C PHE A 6 48.25 4.59 -4.32
N VAL A 7 47.82 4.92 -5.53
CA VAL A 7 46.77 5.93 -5.74
C VAL A 7 45.46 5.26 -5.34
N ILE A 8 44.95 5.59 -4.15
CA ILE A 8 43.59 5.24 -3.76
C ILE A 8 42.70 6.26 -4.48
N ILE A 9 42.09 5.83 -5.59
CA ILE A 9 40.97 6.55 -6.18
C ILE A 9 39.80 6.31 -5.21
N ALA A 10 39.57 7.27 -4.32
CA ALA A 10 38.36 7.32 -3.51
C ALA A 10 37.18 7.67 -4.43
N GLY A 11 36.69 6.67 -5.16
CA GLY A 11 35.36 6.72 -5.76
C GLY A 11 34.34 6.59 -4.64
N MET A 12 34.00 7.71 -3.99
CA MET A 12 32.76 7.79 -3.22
C MET A 12 31.61 7.83 -4.22
N LEU A 13 31.21 6.65 -4.67
CA LEU A 13 29.89 6.42 -5.22
C LEU A 13 28.93 6.45 -4.02
N LEU A 14 28.45 7.63 -3.64
CA LEU A 14 27.25 7.74 -2.82
C LEU A 14 26.04 7.47 -3.73
N LEU A 15 25.93 6.23 -4.20
CA LEU A 15 24.61 5.65 -4.45
C LEU A 15 24.13 5.23 -3.08
N GLY A 16 23.59 6.19 -2.32
CA GLY A 16 22.70 5.84 -1.24
C GLY A 16 21.53 5.14 -1.91
N ASP A 17 21.52 3.82 -1.83
CA ASP A 17 20.40 2.98 -2.21
C ASP A 17 19.19 3.43 -1.39
N ALA A 18 18.47 4.43 -1.90
CA ALA A 18 17.06 4.57 -1.62
C ALA A 18 16.40 3.38 -2.32
N VAL A 19 16.55 2.19 -1.72
CA VAL A 19 15.82 0.99 -2.12
C VAL A 19 14.37 1.42 -2.15
N GLN A 20 13.84 1.54 -3.35
CA GLN A 20 12.53 2.13 -3.58
C GLN A 20 11.53 1.25 -2.85
N ALA A 21 10.90 1.79 -1.81
CA ALA A 21 9.77 1.21 -1.12
C ALA A 21 8.52 1.26 -2.02
N ALA A 22 8.65 0.73 -3.24
CA ALA A 22 7.62 0.65 -4.25
C ALA A 22 7.42 -0.81 -4.65
N GLY A 23 6.20 -1.14 -5.06
CA GLY A 23 5.86 -2.49 -5.50
C GLY A 23 4.43 -2.59 -6.01
N SER A 24 4.17 -3.64 -6.79
CA SER A 24 2.84 -4.03 -7.23
C SER A 24 2.46 -5.35 -6.57
N PHE A 25 1.17 -5.51 -6.27
CA PHE A 25 0.60 -6.71 -5.67
C PHE A 25 -0.41 -7.32 -6.65
N PRO A 26 -0.60 -8.65 -6.64
CA PRO A 26 -1.59 -9.29 -7.47
C PRO A 26 -3.01 -8.89 -7.05
N ASP A 27 -3.96 -9.05 -7.97
CA ASP A 27 -5.37 -8.89 -7.66
C ASP A 27 -5.82 -9.94 -6.64
N ALA A 28 -6.75 -9.56 -5.76
CA ALA A 28 -7.29 -10.43 -4.72
C ALA A 28 -8.81 -10.45 -4.79
N LYS A 29 -9.38 -11.66 -4.80
CA LYS A 29 -10.82 -11.86 -4.66
C LYS A 29 -11.18 -12.02 -3.20
N VAL A 30 -12.14 -11.25 -2.75
CA VAL A 30 -12.70 -11.28 -1.41
C VAL A 30 -14.07 -11.96 -1.48
N SER A 31 -14.60 -12.38 -0.34
CA SER A 31 -15.93 -12.99 -0.26
C SER A 31 -17.01 -12.07 -0.84
N ASP A 32 -18.10 -12.69 -1.29
CA ASP A 32 -19.33 -11.99 -1.73
C ASP A 32 -19.11 -10.96 -2.85
N GLY A 33 -18.29 -11.29 -3.85
CA GLY A 33 -18.15 -10.46 -5.06
C GLY A 33 -17.37 -9.16 -4.88
N ILE A 34 -16.63 -9.02 -3.78
CA ILE A 34 -15.67 -7.93 -3.60
C ILE A 34 -14.34 -8.30 -4.26
N ASP A 35 -13.85 -7.45 -5.16
CA ASP A 35 -12.55 -7.62 -5.79
C ASP A 35 -11.61 -6.44 -5.42
N ILE A 36 -10.33 -6.74 -5.17
CA ILE A 36 -9.26 -5.78 -4.94
C ILE A 36 -8.29 -5.87 -6.11
N THR A 37 -8.12 -4.79 -6.86
CA THR A 37 -7.29 -4.78 -8.08
C THR A 37 -6.31 -3.62 -8.11
N ASN A 38 -5.35 -3.69 -9.03
CA ASN A 38 -4.42 -2.59 -9.34
C ASN A 38 -3.60 -2.09 -8.14
N VAL A 39 -3.33 -2.97 -7.19
CA VAL A 39 -2.65 -2.62 -5.94
C VAL A 39 -1.19 -2.25 -6.22
N THR A 40 -0.84 -1.00 -5.94
CA THR A 40 0.51 -0.47 -6.07
C THR A 40 0.88 0.40 -4.86
N VAL A 41 2.14 0.30 -4.43
CA VAL A 41 2.74 1.18 -3.43
C VAL A 41 3.86 1.96 -4.11
N ARG A 42 3.88 3.29 -3.93
CA ARG A 42 4.90 4.16 -4.53
C ARG A 42 5.35 5.22 -3.54
N ARG A 43 6.64 5.53 -3.54
CA ARG A 43 7.16 6.65 -2.75
C ARG A 43 6.70 7.98 -3.34
N MET A 44 6.32 8.91 -2.46
CA MET A 44 6.04 10.30 -2.81
C MET A 44 7.31 11.11 -2.57
N ASP A 45 7.92 11.59 -3.65
CA ASP A 45 9.28 12.15 -3.67
C ASP A 45 9.52 13.31 -2.68
N ASN A 46 8.45 13.99 -2.23
CA ASN A 46 8.55 15.23 -1.46
C ASN A 46 7.95 15.19 -0.05
N GLN A 47 7.40 14.05 0.40
CA GLN A 47 6.58 14.04 1.63
C GLN A 47 6.96 12.95 2.65
N GLY A 48 8.00 12.15 2.38
CA GLY A 48 8.39 11.08 3.31
C GLY A 48 7.28 10.05 3.53
N GLN A 49 6.38 9.92 2.55
CA GLN A 49 5.22 9.03 2.58
C GLN A 49 5.28 8.07 1.39
N LEU A 50 4.65 6.91 1.56
CA LEU A 50 4.28 6.03 0.46
C LEU A 50 2.80 6.22 0.17
N ARG A 51 2.45 6.33 -1.11
CA ARG A 51 1.08 6.27 -1.59
C ARG A 51 0.73 4.81 -1.90
N VAL A 52 -0.43 4.39 -1.43
CA VAL A 52 -1.05 3.12 -1.82
C VAL A 52 -2.21 3.44 -2.76
N SER A 53 -2.21 2.80 -3.92
CA SER A 53 -3.26 2.92 -4.92
C SER A 53 -3.80 1.53 -5.22
N PHE A 54 -5.12 1.40 -5.23
CA PHE A 54 -5.85 0.16 -5.47
C PHE A 54 -7.29 0.52 -5.80
N THR A 55 -8.01 -0.42 -6.41
CA THR A 55 -9.43 -0.32 -6.67
C THR A 55 -10.16 -1.39 -5.88
N LEU A 56 -11.25 -1.01 -5.21
CA LEU A 56 -12.20 -1.95 -4.64
C LEU A 56 -13.47 -1.92 -5.47
N GLU A 57 -13.92 -3.07 -5.93
CA GLU A 57 -15.17 -3.23 -6.69
C GLU A 57 -16.14 -4.10 -5.90
N ASN A 58 -17.40 -3.68 -5.78
CA ASN A 58 -18.46 -4.48 -5.16
C ASN A 58 -19.46 -5.00 -6.19
N SER A 59 -19.20 -6.18 -6.74
CA SER A 59 -20.16 -6.91 -7.59
C SER A 59 -21.12 -7.80 -6.77
N GLY A 60 -21.03 -7.74 -5.43
CA GLY A 60 -21.77 -8.53 -4.47
C GLY A 60 -23.17 -8.02 -4.16
N THR A 61 -24.02 -8.85 -3.56
CA THR A 61 -25.39 -8.42 -3.23
C THR A 61 -25.51 -7.61 -1.94
N GLN A 62 -24.41 -7.47 -1.19
CA GLN A 62 -24.39 -6.86 0.13
C GLN A 62 -23.48 -5.62 0.16
N PRO A 63 -23.82 -4.61 0.99
CA PRO A 63 -22.92 -3.49 1.21
C PRO A 63 -21.64 -3.98 1.89
N ALA A 64 -20.51 -3.41 1.47
CA ALA A 64 -19.21 -3.63 2.08
C ALA A 64 -18.67 -2.32 2.64
N ARG A 65 -17.84 -2.40 3.68
CA ARG A 65 -17.10 -1.24 4.21
C ARG A 65 -15.62 -1.51 4.21
N LEU A 66 -14.84 -0.56 3.73
CA LEU A 66 -13.40 -0.50 3.96
C LEU A 66 -13.14 0.18 5.30
N ASN A 67 -12.66 -0.59 6.27
CA ASN A 67 -12.39 -0.12 7.63
C ASN A 67 -10.93 0.29 7.82
N GLY A 68 -10.01 -0.35 7.10
CA GLY A 68 -8.60 -0.13 7.30
C GLY A 68 -7.73 -0.69 6.18
N LEU A 69 -6.52 -0.15 6.09
CA LEU A 69 -5.48 -0.63 5.21
C LEU A 69 -4.15 -0.55 5.96
N THR A 70 -3.40 -1.64 5.94
CA THR A 70 -2.07 -1.76 6.54
C THR A 70 -1.08 -2.19 5.46
N VAL A 71 0.08 -1.55 5.42
CA VAL A 71 1.18 -1.88 4.49
C VAL A 71 2.40 -2.20 5.32
N GLY A 72 2.96 -3.40 5.17
CA GLY A 72 4.16 -3.79 5.91
C GLY A 72 4.07 -3.62 7.43
N GLY A 73 2.88 -3.85 8.00
CA GLY A 73 2.62 -3.68 9.43
C GLY A 73 2.30 -2.25 9.89
N THR A 74 2.38 -1.24 9.01
CA THR A 74 1.99 0.15 9.32
C THR A 74 0.60 0.46 8.82
N VAL A 75 -0.26 0.94 9.72
CA VAL A 75 -1.62 1.40 9.40
C VAL A 75 -1.54 2.64 8.52
N SER A 76 -2.29 2.63 7.43
CA SER A 76 -2.37 3.76 6.51
C SER A 76 -3.36 4.81 6.98
N THR A 77 -3.04 6.06 6.67
CA THR A 77 -3.99 7.16 6.71
C THR A 77 -4.77 7.18 5.40
N ILE A 78 -6.09 6.98 5.49
CA ILE A 78 -7.01 7.16 4.38
C ILE A 78 -7.50 8.62 4.38
N VAL A 79 -7.49 9.27 3.23
CA VAL A 79 -7.94 10.65 3.02
C VAL A 79 -9.01 10.67 1.93
N VAL A 80 -10.12 11.34 2.22
CA VAL A 80 -11.24 11.57 1.30
C VAL A 80 -11.29 13.06 0.94
N GLY A 81 -10.96 13.37 -0.31
CA GLY A 81 -10.67 14.73 -0.76
C GLY A 81 -9.44 15.27 -0.04
N GLU A 82 -9.66 16.12 0.95
CA GLU A 82 -8.61 16.72 1.79
C GLU A 82 -8.75 16.35 3.27
N ASN A 83 -9.72 15.51 3.62
CA ASN A 83 -10.03 15.17 5.01
C ASN A 83 -9.57 13.74 5.32
N PRO A 84 -8.69 13.54 6.32
CA PRO A 84 -8.40 12.21 6.83
C PRO A 84 -9.69 11.55 7.34
N LEU A 85 -9.86 10.27 7.02
CA LEU A 85 -10.94 9.46 7.56
C LEU A 85 -10.67 9.23 9.05
N ASP A 86 -11.71 9.37 9.87
CA ASP A 86 -11.63 9.03 11.29
C ASP A 86 -11.51 7.51 11.45
N PRO A 87 -10.38 7.01 12.00
CA PRO A 87 -10.17 5.56 12.18
C PRO A 87 -11.09 4.95 13.24
N SER A 88 -11.76 5.75 14.07
CA SER A 88 -12.79 5.29 15.01
C SER A 88 -14.19 5.23 14.40
N GLY A 89 -14.35 5.76 13.18
CA GLY A 89 -15.58 5.75 12.42
C GLY A 89 -15.85 4.41 11.71
N PRO A 90 -17.02 4.27 11.07
CA PRO A 90 -17.46 3.03 10.44
C PRO A 90 -16.84 2.77 9.05
N GLY A 91 -15.69 3.37 8.73
CA GLY A 91 -15.03 3.18 7.43
C GLY A 91 -15.74 3.83 6.23
N LEU A 92 -15.27 3.50 5.02
CA LEU A 92 -15.90 3.90 3.75
C LEU A 92 -16.90 2.84 3.30
N LEU A 93 -18.16 3.22 3.16
CA LEU A 93 -19.23 2.35 2.66
C LEU A 93 -19.19 2.27 1.13
N MET A 94 -19.41 1.06 0.61
CA MET A 94 -19.48 0.75 -0.81
C MET A 94 -20.72 -0.12 -1.04
N GLN A 95 -21.69 0.42 -1.77
CA GLN A 95 -22.93 -0.27 -2.12
C GLN A 95 -22.70 -1.30 -3.24
N TYR A 96 -23.74 -2.04 -3.59
CA TYR A 96 -23.71 -2.89 -4.79
C TYR A 96 -23.45 -2.05 -6.04
N ASP A 97 -22.58 -2.56 -6.91
CA ASP A 97 -22.17 -1.95 -8.18
C ASP A 97 -21.41 -0.62 -7.98
N GLU A 98 -20.87 -0.40 -6.78
CA GLU A 98 -19.98 0.73 -6.49
C GLU A 98 -18.50 0.32 -6.51
N GLU A 99 -17.68 1.32 -6.80
CA GLU A 99 -16.23 1.24 -6.86
C GLU A 99 -15.61 2.32 -5.97
N LEU A 100 -14.56 1.97 -5.23
CA LEU A 100 -13.67 2.91 -4.56
C LEU A 100 -12.29 2.87 -5.20
N ASP A 101 -11.90 3.98 -5.84
CA ASP A 101 -10.62 4.10 -6.56
C ASP A 101 -9.61 5.02 -5.84
N PHE A 102 -8.60 4.40 -5.22
CA PHE A 102 -7.49 5.06 -4.52
C PHE A 102 -6.33 5.46 -5.46
N SER A 103 -6.47 5.27 -6.76
CA SER A 103 -5.55 5.77 -7.78
C SER A 103 -5.80 7.25 -8.11
N THR A 104 -6.99 7.77 -7.80
CA THR A 104 -7.38 9.17 -8.02
C THR A 104 -6.90 10.11 -6.90
N SER A 105 -7.00 11.42 -7.11
CA SER A 105 -6.71 12.42 -6.08
C SER A 105 -7.79 12.53 -4.99
N HIS A 106 -8.98 11.95 -5.20
CA HIS A 106 -10.11 12.10 -4.28
C HIS A 106 -10.12 11.06 -3.17
N LEU A 107 -9.52 9.90 -3.38
CA LEU A 107 -9.30 8.89 -2.36
C LEU A 107 -7.82 8.55 -2.35
N VAL A 108 -7.17 8.77 -1.22
CA VAL A 108 -5.73 8.57 -1.09
C VAL A 108 -5.46 7.79 0.17
N ALA A 109 -4.67 6.72 0.06
CA ALA A 109 -4.12 6.03 1.22
C ALA A 109 -2.61 6.28 1.30
N THR A 110 -2.12 6.65 2.48
CA THR A 110 -0.69 6.96 2.70
C THR A 110 -0.14 6.26 3.94
N VAL A 111 1.13 5.87 3.90
CA VAL A 111 1.88 5.39 5.08
C VAL A 111 3.20 6.15 5.22
N PRO A 112 3.69 6.41 6.44
CA PRO A 112 5.01 6.99 6.66
C PRO A 112 6.13 6.11 6.09
N ALA A 113 6.96 6.65 5.19
CA ALA A 113 7.99 5.87 4.51
C ALA A 113 9.19 5.52 5.40
N ASN A 114 9.36 6.20 6.53
CA ASN A 114 10.39 5.94 7.54
C ASN A 114 10.05 4.73 8.43
N GLU A 115 8.81 4.27 8.40
CA GLU A 115 8.34 3.11 9.17
C GLU A 115 8.36 1.82 8.35
N ILE A 116 8.63 1.92 7.05
CA ILE A 116 8.57 0.81 6.10
C ILE A 116 9.94 0.55 5.51
N THR A 117 10.46 -0.65 5.72
CA THR A 117 11.60 -1.16 4.98
C THR A 117 11.14 -1.87 3.69
N PRO A 118 12.02 -2.05 2.70
CA PRO A 118 11.68 -2.76 1.46
C PRO A 118 11.19 -4.20 1.71
N GLU A 119 11.69 -4.86 2.75
CA GLU A 119 11.31 -6.22 3.14
C GLU A 119 9.88 -6.28 3.66
N ASP A 120 9.41 -5.20 4.31
CA ASP A 120 8.04 -5.10 4.83
C ASP A 120 6.99 -4.98 3.71
N LEU A 121 7.40 -4.64 2.48
CA LEU A 121 6.48 -4.55 1.33
C LEU A 121 6.18 -5.89 0.66
N ASP A 122 6.24 -6.98 1.42
CA ASP A 122 5.89 -8.32 0.94
C ASP A 122 4.38 -8.61 1.02
N HIS A 123 3.60 -7.81 1.76
CA HIS A 123 2.15 -7.90 1.81
C HIS A 123 1.48 -6.55 2.09
N ILE A 124 0.18 -6.48 1.76
CA ILE A 124 -0.76 -5.51 2.31
C ILE A 124 -1.91 -6.25 2.99
N LEU A 125 -2.52 -5.60 3.98
CA LEU A 125 -3.71 -6.09 4.65
C LEU A 125 -4.82 -5.07 4.51
N VAL A 126 -5.97 -5.49 3.98
CA VAL A 126 -7.17 -4.68 3.80
C VAL A 126 -8.23 -5.18 4.77
N GLU A 127 -8.73 -4.34 5.65
CA GLU A 127 -9.78 -4.68 6.60
C GLU A 127 -11.14 -4.32 6.01
N MET A 128 -11.94 -5.34 5.73
CA MET A 128 -13.26 -5.19 5.13
C MET A 128 -14.34 -5.69 6.09
N GLU A 129 -15.48 -5.02 6.11
CA GLU A 129 -16.70 -5.52 6.73
C GLU A 129 -17.74 -5.82 5.64
N ILE A 130 -18.28 -7.04 5.65
CA ILE A 130 -19.35 -7.47 4.74
C ILE A 130 -20.44 -8.10 5.62
N ASP A 131 -21.67 -7.62 5.49
CA ASP A 131 -22.80 -8.08 6.32
C ASP A 131 -22.55 -7.99 7.85
N GLY A 132 -21.84 -6.95 8.30
CA GLY A 132 -21.47 -6.79 9.70
C GLY A 132 -20.37 -7.72 10.21
N ILE A 133 -19.76 -8.52 9.32
CA ILE A 133 -18.63 -9.39 9.65
C ILE A 133 -17.35 -8.73 9.13
N THR A 134 -16.45 -8.39 10.05
CA THR A 134 -15.13 -7.86 9.71
C THR A 134 -14.13 -9.00 9.46
N ALA A 135 -13.45 -8.96 8.32
CA ALA A 135 -12.41 -9.91 7.95
C ALA A 135 -11.20 -9.19 7.33
N PRO A 136 -9.96 -9.53 7.74
CA PRO A 136 -8.76 -9.05 7.08
C PRO A 136 -8.51 -9.83 5.79
N VAL A 137 -8.19 -9.11 4.72
CA VAL A 137 -7.78 -9.66 3.42
C VAL A 137 -6.29 -9.39 3.26
N LEU A 138 -5.50 -10.46 3.26
CA LEU A 138 -4.05 -10.38 3.11
C LEU A 138 -3.67 -10.61 1.65
N VAL A 139 -3.02 -9.61 1.03
CA VAL A 139 -2.53 -9.70 -0.34
C VAL A 139 -1.01 -9.72 -0.33
N HIS A 140 -0.43 -10.88 -0.63
CA HIS A 140 1.02 -11.03 -0.73
C HIS A 140 1.53 -10.58 -2.09
N ARG A 141 2.68 -9.91 -2.10
CA ARG A 141 3.44 -9.63 -3.31
C ARG A 141 3.70 -10.97 -4.00
N GLY A 142 3.37 -11.05 -5.30
CA GLY A 142 3.66 -12.24 -6.09
C GLY A 142 5.15 -12.49 -6.09
N ARG A 143 5.60 -13.55 -5.41
CA ARG A 143 6.99 -14.02 -5.54
C ARG A 143 7.06 -14.72 -6.89
N THR A 144 7.73 -14.11 -7.86
CA THR A 144 8.23 -14.86 -9.00
C THR A 144 9.24 -15.85 -8.42
N LEU A 145 8.85 -17.12 -8.35
CA LEU A 145 9.80 -18.19 -8.06
C LEU A 145 10.72 -18.27 -9.28
N GLU A 146 11.91 -17.69 -9.17
CA GLU A 146 13.03 -17.97 -10.07
C GLU A 146 13.61 -19.37 -9.81
#